data_AF-A0A3M1R1W7-F1
#
_entry.id   AF-A0A3M1R1W7-F1
#
_cell.length_a   1.000
_cell.length_b   1.000
_cell.length_c   1.000
_cell.angle_alpha   90.00
_cell.angle_beta   90.00
_cell.angle_gamma   90.00
#
_symmetry.space_group_name_H-M   'P 1'
#
loop_
_entity.id
_entity.type
_entity.pdbx_description
1 polymer ?
#
loop_
_entity_poly.entity_id
_entity_poly.type
_entity_poly.pdbx_seq_one_letter_code
_entity_poly.pdbx_strand_id
1 'polypeptide(L)'
;MCAAGEGGNTGITIGGYDADRNPFIFVEFVCGSWGGRYDKDGIEGITNWCENLCNTPVEVVEAEHPVRIEQYGFVPDTGGAGKFRGGLALIRDYRLLEEEAVLQVRSDRRRFLPYGLQGGKPGTPSLNILNPDGEHRVLPTQFTMTMKRGDLLRHIMPGGGGYGVPWERDIERVLDDLRNEKITPEYARKAYGVVVDPVTLEVDEAATAALRQQMQREHQQ
;
A
#
# COMPACT_ATOMS: atom_id res chain seq x y z
N MET A 1 -6.03 -13.47 -16.35
CA MET A 1 -6.93 -12.48 -15.72
C MET A 1 -6.38 -12.16 -14.33
N CYS A 2 -6.45 -10.89 -13.89
CA CYS A 2 -6.02 -10.47 -12.56
C CYS A 2 -7.12 -9.62 -11.90
N ALA A 3 -7.11 -9.58 -10.56
CA ALA A 3 -7.92 -8.64 -9.79
C ALA A 3 -7.43 -7.20 -10.01
N ALA A 4 -8.17 -6.21 -9.53
CA ALA A 4 -7.77 -4.81 -9.72
C ALA A 4 -6.48 -4.50 -8.95
N GLY A 5 -5.54 -3.82 -9.60
CA GLY A 5 -4.42 -3.18 -8.93
C GLY A 5 -4.76 -1.75 -8.50
N GLU A 6 -3.71 -0.99 -8.20
CA GLU A 6 -3.79 0.42 -7.80
C GLU A 6 -4.53 1.36 -8.77
N GLY A 7 -4.67 0.96 -10.05
CA GLY A 7 -5.42 1.73 -11.04
C GLY A 7 -4.66 2.90 -11.68
N GLY A 8 -3.39 3.09 -11.37
CA GLY A 8 -2.48 4.10 -11.94
C GLY A 8 -1.58 4.66 -10.85
N ASN A 9 -0.43 5.23 -11.24
CA ASN A 9 0.53 5.75 -10.28
C ASN A 9 0.02 7.08 -9.69
N THR A 10 0.24 7.30 -8.39
CA THR A 10 -0.04 8.60 -7.77
C THR A 10 1.04 9.58 -8.19
N GLY A 11 0.63 10.76 -8.66
CA GLY A 11 1.54 11.88 -8.90
C GLY A 11 1.66 12.77 -7.66
N ILE A 12 2.88 12.92 -7.15
CA ILE A 12 3.25 13.89 -6.11
C ILE A 12 4.13 14.95 -6.75
N THR A 13 3.72 16.21 -6.68
CA THR A 13 4.50 17.33 -7.19
C THR A 13 4.71 18.36 -6.08
N ILE A 14 5.97 18.74 -5.85
CA ILE A 14 6.34 19.81 -4.91
C ILE A 14 7.14 20.84 -5.68
N GLY A 15 6.60 22.04 -5.82
CA GLY A 15 7.25 23.14 -6.55
C GLY A 15 7.40 24.37 -5.67
N GLY A 16 8.54 25.05 -5.77
CA GLY A 16 8.83 26.20 -4.93
C GLY A 16 10.12 26.90 -5.33
N TYR A 17 10.65 27.66 -4.39
CA TYR A 17 11.95 28.31 -4.50
C TYR A 17 12.82 27.86 -3.33
N ASP A 18 14.09 27.63 -3.60
CA ASP A 18 15.08 27.40 -2.55
C ASP A 18 15.42 28.70 -1.79
N ALA A 19 16.28 28.60 -0.78
CA ALA A 19 16.75 29.75 0.00
C ALA A 19 17.44 30.84 -0.84
N ASP A 20 18.08 30.47 -1.95
CA ASP A 20 18.76 31.39 -2.89
C ASP A 20 17.82 31.96 -3.96
N ARG A 21 16.53 31.59 -3.91
CA ARG A 21 15.45 31.93 -4.86
C ARG A 21 15.61 31.30 -6.24
N ASN A 22 16.30 30.17 -6.36
CA ASN A 22 16.22 29.35 -7.56
C ASN A 22 14.92 28.53 -7.54
N PRO A 23 14.22 28.44 -8.67
CA PRO A 23 13.02 27.62 -8.76
C PRO A 23 13.39 26.13 -8.75
N PHE A 24 12.62 25.31 -8.04
CA PHE A 24 12.70 23.85 -8.12
C PHE A 24 11.33 23.25 -8.40
N ILE A 25 11.33 22.09 -9.05
CA ILE A 25 10.14 21.27 -9.24
C ILE A 25 10.52 19.80 -9.04
N PHE A 26 10.01 19.23 -7.96
CA PHE A 26 10.06 17.81 -7.70
C PHE A 26 8.78 17.16 -8.23
N VAL A 27 8.91 16.17 -9.09
CA VAL A 27 7.79 15.34 -9.58
C VAL A 27 8.14 13.88 -9.36
N GLU A 28 7.29 13.18 -8.62
CA GLU A 28 7.42 11.74 -8.44
C GLU A 28 6.11 11.04 -8.76
N PHE A 29 6.24 9.90 -9.44
CA PHE A 29 5.16 8.95 -9.61
C PHE A 29 5.43 7.75 -8.71
N VAL A 30 4.60 7.58 -7.69
CA VAL A 30 4.76 6.49 -6.73
C VAL A 30 4.29 5.20 -7.40
N CYS A 31 5.20 4.24 -7.54
CA CYS A 31 4.86 2.87 -7.95
C CYS A 31 4.09 2.20 -6.81
N GLY A 32 3.01 1.50 -7.11
CA GLY A 32 2.29 0.72 -6.09
C GLY A 32 2.21 -0.75 -6.45
N SER A 33 0.99 -1.25 -6.68
CA SER A 33 0.73 -2.69 -6.60
C SER A 33 -0.29 -3.22 -7.61
N TRP A 34 -0.10 -4.49 -7.97
CA TRP A 34 -1.01 -5.23 -8.84
C TRP A 34 -2.00 -6.07 -8.03
N GLY A 35 -3.15 -6.38 -8.63
CA GLY A 35 -4.07 -7.35 -8.05
C GLY A 35 -3.56 -8.79 -8.17
N GLY A 36 -4.09 -9.68 -7.31
CA GLY A 36 -3.85 -11.11 -7.37
C GLY A 36 -4.18 -11.66 -8.76
N ARG A 37 -3.31 -12.53 -9.27
CA ARG A 37 -3.48 -13.21 -10.56
C ARG A 37 -4.13 -14.56 -10.34
N TYR A 38 -4.62 -15.16 -11.42
CA TYR A 38 -5.27 -16.47 -11.37
C TYR A 38 -4.38 -17.61 -10.85
N ASP A 39 -3.05 -17.44 -10.90
CA ASP A 39 -2.04 -18.44 -10.54
C ASP A 39 -0.95 -17.93 -9.58
N LYS A 40 -0.92 -16.63 -9.27
CA LYS A 40 0.17 -15.97 -8.54
C LYS A 40 -0.32 -14.75 -7.78
N ASP A 41 0.36 -14.41 -6.69
CA ASP A 41 0.11 -13.14 -5.99
C ASP A 41 0.38 -11.92 -6.88
N GLY A 42 -0.21 -10.80 -6.50
CA GLY A 42 0.05 -9.48 -7.06
C GLY A 42 1.49 -9.06 -6.79
N ILE A 43 2.07 -8.30 -7.71
CA ILE A 43 3.42 -7.76 -7.58
C ILE A 43 3.35 -6.46 -6.78
N GLU A 44 4.30 -6.27 -5.87
CA GLU A 44 4.47 -5.04 -5.09
C GLU A 44 5.60 -4.16 -5.65
N GLY A 45 5.51 -2.85 -5.43
CA GLY A 45 6.59 -1.91 -5.76
C GLY A 45 6.88 -1.78 -7.24
N ILE A 46 5.88 -2.02 -8.10
CA ILE A 46 6.02 -1.96 -9.56
C ILE A 46 5.00 -1.00 -10.14
N THR A 47 5.36 -0.39 -11.27
CA THR A 47 4.47 0.48 -12.04
C THR A 47 3.22 -0.25 -12.53
N ASN A 48 2.17 0.53 -12.80
CA ASN A 48 1.00 0.04 -13.50
C ASN A 48 1.36 -0.57 -14.88
N TRP A 49 0.58 -1.54 -15.37
CA TRP A 49 0.84 -2.27 -16.62
C TRP A 49 0.84 -1.37 -17.86
N CYS A 50 0.14 -0.24 -17.78
CA CYS A 50 0.04 0.74 -18.85
C CYS A 50 1.20 1.76 -18.83
N GLU A 51 2.16 1.60 -17.93
CA GLU A 51 3.23 2.56 -17.67
C GLU A 51 4.60 1.85 -17.65
N ASN A 52 5.68 2.59 -17.92
CA ASN A 52 7.06 2.09 -17.90
C ASN A 52 7.91 3.02 -17.03
N LEU A 53 7.74 2.91 -15.72
CA LEU A 53 8.39 3.74 -14.72
C LEU A 53 9.15 2.87 -13.73
N CYS A 54 10.20 3.44 -13.15
CA CYS A 54 10.95 2.88 -12.03
C CYS A 54 10.92 3.89 -10.88
N ASN A 55 11.14 3.42 -9.65
CA ASN A 55 11.24 4.31 -8.50
C ASN A 55 12.48 5.21 -8.61
N THR A 56 12.36 6.46 -8.15
CA THR A 56 13.52 7.34 -7.98
C THR A 56 14.26 6.96 -6.70
N PRO A 57 15.59 6.72 -6.74
CA PRO A 57 16.37 6.45 -5.54
C PRO A 57 16.23 7.59 -4.52
N VAL A 58 16.11 7.24 -3.25
CA VAL A 58 15.92 8.23 -2.17
C VAL A 58 17.10 9.19 -2.12
N GLU A 59 18.31 8.68 -2.29
CA GLU A 59 19.54 9.46 -2.27
C GLU A 59 19.57 10.53 -3.37
N VAL A 60 19.01 10.23 -4.53
CA VAL A 60 18.91 11.20 -5.65
C VAL A 60 17.87 12.27 -5.33
N VAL A 61 16.72 11.87 -4.79
CA VAL A 61 15.67 12.82 -4.39
C VAL A 61 16.21 13.82 -3.37
N GLU A 62 16.86 13.34 -2.32
CA GLU A 62 17.38 14.19 -1.23
C GLU A 62 18.61 15.02 -1.62
N ALA A 63 19.38 14.58 -2.61
CA ALA A 63 20.53 15.32 -3.11
C ALA A 63 20.13 16.47 -4.05
N GLU A 64 19.09 16.29 -4.85
CA GLU A 64 18.70 17.23 -5.91
C GLU A 64 17.55 18.16 -5.50
N HIS A 65 16.75 17.80 -4.49
CA HIS A 65 15.55 18.53 -4.11
C HIS A 65 15.53 18.80 -2.60
N PRO A 66 14.92 19.91 -2.16
CA PRO A 66 14.82 20.23 -0.74
C PRO A 66 13.67 19.48 -0.06
N VAL A 67 13.65 18.16 -0.25
CA VAL A 67 12.68 17.22 0.31
C VAL A 67 13.45 16.07 0.93
N ARG A 68 13.08 15.67 2.15
CA ARG A 68 13.61 14.48 2.81
C ARG A 68 12.60 13.36 2.82
N ILE A 69 13.01 12.14 2.50
CA ILE A 69 12.16 10.96 2.54
C ILE A 69 12.35 10.28 3.90
N GLU A 70 11.36 10.38 4.78
CA GLU A 70 11.49 9.81 6.14
C GLU A 70 11.07 8.35 6.24
N GLN A 71 10.19 7.93 5.35
CA GLN A 71 9.69 6.56 5.31
C GLN A 71 9.48 6.13 3.87
N TYR A 72 9.92 4.91 3.55
CA TYR A 72 9.59 4.23 2.31
C TYR A 72 9.53 2.72 2.55
N GLY A 73 8.41 2.09 2.21
CA GLY A 73 8.27 0.65 2.39
C GLY A 73 6.89 0.11 2.06
N PHE A 74 6.68 -1.16 2.35
CA PHE A 74 5.38 -1.81 2.26
C PHE A 74 4.58 -1.60 3.55
N VAL A 75 3.25 -1.51 3.41
CA VAL A 75 2.34 -1.47 4.55
C VAL A 75 1.75 -2.87 4.74
N PRO A 76 1.97 -3.53 5.88
CA PRO A 76 1.39 -4.85 6.15
C PRO A 76 -0.14 -4.84 6.07
N ASP A 77 -0.75 -6.01 5.83
CA ASP A 77 -2.21 -6.22 5.90
C ASP A 77 -3.05 -5.45 4.86
N THR A 78 -2.41 -4.86 3.86
CA THR A 78 -3.07 -3.97 2.88
C THR A 78 -3.48 -4.65 1.57
N GLY A 79 -2.79 -5.74 1.22
CA GLY A 79 -3.12 -6.54 0.05
C GLY A 79 -4.46 -7.27 0.24
N GLY A 80 -5.34 -7.18 -0.75
CA GLY A 80 -6.63 -7.86 -0.73
C GLY A 80 -6.45 -9.37 -0.59
N ALA A 81 -7.11 -9.95 0.41
CA ALA A 81 -7.03 -11.37 0.69
C ALA A 81 -7.67 -12.20 -0.42
N GLY A 82 -7.02 -13.29 -0.79
CA GLY A 82 -7.54 -14.29 -1.72
C GLY A 82 -6.66 -15.53 -1.73
N LYS A 83 -7.04 -16.56 -2.49
CA LYS A 83 -6.14 -17.68 -2.78
C LYS A 83 -4.78 -17.17 -3.26
N PHE A 84 -4.83 -16.15 -4.12
CA PHE A 84 -3.69 -15.31 -4.45
C PHE A 84 -3.92 -13.88 -3.94
N ARG A 85 -3.01 -13.39 -3.11
CA ARG A 85 -3.09 -12.08 -2.45
C ARG A 85 -2.85 -10.96 -3.46
N GLY A 86 -3.53 -9.83 -3.32
CA GLY A 86 -3.18 -8.61 -4.03
C GLY A 86 -1.91 -7.97 -3.47
N GLY A 87 -1.13 -7.25 -4.28
CA GLY A 87 0.09 -6.61 -3.81
C GLY A 87 -0.18 -5.61 -2.67
N LEU A 88 0.80 -5.46 -1.77
CA LEU A 88 0.70 -4.54 -0.64
C LEU A 88 0.72 -3.09 -1.10
N ALA A 89 0.08 -2.23 -0.31
CA ALA A 89 0.25 -0.79 -0.38
C ALA A 89 1.71 -0.40 -0.11
N LEU A 90 2.13 0.69 -0.73
CA LEU A 90 3.39 1.37 -0.43
C LEU A 90 3.11 2.66 0.35
N ILE A 91 4.00 2.95 1.29
CA ILE A 91 4.01 4.19 2.06
C ILE A 91 5.23 5.02 1.69
N ARG A 92 5.05 6.33 1.56
CA ARG A 92 6.13 7.29 1.29
C ARG A 92 5.87 8.60 2.01
N ASP A 93 6.84 9.03 2.82
CA ASP A 93 6.76 10.25 3.63
C ASP A 93 7.71 11.31 3.09
N TYR A 94 7.18 12.50 2.80
CA TYR A 94 7.91 13.64 2.21
C TYR A 94 7.94 14.80 3.20
N ARG A 95 9.11 15.10 3.77
CA ARG A 95 9.33 16.29 4.59
C ARG A 95 9.82 17.45 3.74
N LEU A 96 9.13 18.58 3.79
CA LEU A 96 9.62 19.81 3.15
C LEU A 96 10.75 20.43 3.99
N LEU A 97 11.86 20.75 3.32
CA LEU A 97 13.00 21.42 3.95
C LEU A 97 13.05 22.93 3.67
N GLU A 98 12.36 23.46 2.66
CA GLU A 98 12.27 24.91 2.45
C GLU A 98 11.18 25.59 3.27
N GLU A 99 11.27 26.92 3.40
CA GLU A 99 10.27 27.76 4.10
C GLU A 99 8.84 27.53 3.60
N GLU A 100 8.69 27.42 2.28
CA GLU A 100 7.40 27.28 1.63
C GLU A 100 7.52 26.55 0.29
N ALA A 101 6.57 25.65 -0.01
CA ALA A 101 6.41 25.07 -1.34
C ALA A 101 4.94 24.76 -1.62
N VAL A 102 4.57 24.68 -2.90
CA VAL A 102 3.25 24.23 -3.34
C VAL A 102 3.30 22.72 -3.58
N LEU A 103 2.48 22.00 -2.84
CA LEU A 103 2.22 20.57 -3.01
C LEU A 103 0.97 20.37 -3.87
N GLN A 104 1.08 19.53 -4.88
CA GLN A 104 -0.05 18.95 -5.61
C GLN A 104 0.00 17.43 -5.47
N VAL A 105 -1.14 16.83 -5.13
CA VAL A 105 -1.31 15.37 -5.11
C VAL A 105 -2.41 14.97 -6.06
N ARG A 106 -2.12 13.97 -6.90
CA ARG A 106 -3.09 13.32 -7.79
C ARG A 106 -3.10 11.82 -7.49
N SER A 107 -3.93 11.43 -6.52
CA SER A 107 -4.17 10.03 -6.16
C SER A 107 -5.65 9.66 -6.36
N ASP A 108 -5.98 8.37 -6.29
CA ASP A 108 -7.37 7.85 -6.30
C ASP A 108 -7.46 6.55 -5.49
N ARG A 109 -8.51 5.73 -5.65
CA ARG A 109 -8.79 4.48 -4.93
C ARG A 109 -9.06 4.62 -3.43
N ARG A 110 -9.52 5.80 -2.99
CA ARG A 110 -10.01 6.01 -1.62
C ARG A 110 -11.39 5.42 -1.40
N ARG A 111 -12.34 5.80 -2.28
CA ARG A 111 -13.76 5.42 -2.16
C ARG A 111 -14.03 4.09 -2.85
N PHE A 112 -13.48 3.92 -4.05
CA PHE A 112 -13.62 2.71 -4.86
C PHE A 112 -12.32 1.92 -4.78
N LEU A 113 -12.29 0.98 -3.85
CA LEU A 113 -11.13 0.15 -3.58
C LEU A 113 -10.78 -0.73 -4.80
N PRO A 114 -9.51 -1.14 -4.95
CA PRO A 114 -9.15 -2.19 -5.89
C PRO A 114 -9.94 -3.46 -5.56
N TYR A 115 -10.90 -3.81 -6.43
CA TYR A 115 -11.78 -4.94 -6.24
C TYR A 115 -11.05 -6.27 -6.39
N GLY A 116 -11.45 -7.25 -5.58
CA GLY A 116 -11.03 -8.64 -5.74
C GLY A 116 -11.80 -9.35 -6.85
N LEU A 117 -11.36 -10.56 -7.20
CA LEU A 117 -11.95 -11.35 -8.28
C LEU A 117 -12.13 -12.82 -7.86
N GLN A 118 -13.17 -13.49 -8.37
CA GLN A 118 -13.46 -14.90 -8.07
C GLN A 118 -13.53 -15.20 -6.54
N GLY A 119 -14.16 -14.32 -5.77
CA GLY A 119 -14.26 -14.48 -4.30
C GLY A 119 -13.12 -13.82 -3.50
N GLY A 120 -12.11 -13.27 -4.19
CA GLY A 120 -11.09 -12.45 -3.56
C GLY A 120 -11.65 -11.15 -2.97
N LYS A 121 -10.99 -10.65 -1.93
CA LYS A 121 -11.37 -9.45 -1.18
C LYS A 121 -10.71 -8.20 -1.77
N PRO A 122 -11.32 -7.02 -1.61
CA PRO A 122 -10.71 -5.77 -2.03
C PRO A 122 -9.43 -5.48 -1.23
N GLY A 123 -8.51 -4.72 -1.83
CA GLY A 123 -7.36 -4.15 -1.13
C GLY A 123 -7.73 -2.89 -0.33
N THR A 124 -6.76 -2.30 0.36
CA THR A 124 -6.97 -1.10 1.19
C THR A 124 -7.03 0.19 0.37
N PRO A 125 -7.66 1.26 0.90
CA PRO A 125 -7.71 2.55 0.23
C PRO A 125 -6.35 3.25 0.20
N SER A 126 -6.20 4.18 -0.74
CA SER A 126 -5.14 5.19 -0.66
C SER A 126 -5.38 6.17 0.49
N LEU A 127 -4.32 6.80 1.00
CA LEU A 127 -4.41 7.77 2.09
C LEU A 127 -3.34 8.86 1.98
N ASN A 128 -3.78 10.11 2.13
CA ASN A 128 -2.91 11.29 2.27
C ASN A 128 -3.08 11.83 3.68
N ILE A 129 -1.99 11.98 4.42
CA ILE A 129 -1.98 12.54 5.77
C ILE A 129 -0.90 13.61 5.84
N LEU A 130 -1.26 14.79 6.30
CA LEU A 130 -0.29 15.80 6.68
C LEU A 130 0.04 15.65 8.17
N ASN A 131 1.32 15.69 8.51
CA ASN A 131 1.86 15.64 9.86
C ASN A 131 1.33 14.45 10.68
N PRO A 132 1.55 13.20 10.21
CA PRO A 132 0.95 11.99 10.81
C PRO A 132 1.23 11.80 12.31
N ASP A 133 2.39 12.26 12.80
CA ASP A 133 2.81 12.11 14.19
C ASP A 133 2.49 13.34 15.08
N GLY A 134 1.85 14.37 14.52
CA GLY A 134 1.51 15.61 15.22
C GLY A 134 0.01 15.90 15.16
N GLU A 135 -0.35 17.14 14.83
CA GLU A 135 -1.74 17.50 14.49
C GLU A 135 -2.09 16.94 13.10
N HIS A 136 -2.34 15.62 13.07
CA HIS A 136 -2.55 14.92 11.81
C HIS A 136 -3.81 15.40 11.10
N ARG A 137 -3.70 15.62 9.79
CA ARG A 137 -4.83 16.01 8.94
C ARG A 137 -4.95 15.07 7.78
N VAL A 138 -6.10 14.39 7.67
CA VAL A 138 -6.41 13.56 6.51
C VAL A 138 -6.80 14.47 5.35
N LEU A 139 -6.08 14.35 4.24
CA LEU A 139 -6.28 15.16 3.05
C LEU A 139 -7.13 14.40 2.00
N PRO A 140 -7.77 15.13 1.06
CA PRO A 140 -8.44 14.54 -0.10
C PRO A 140 -7.50 13.70 -0.97
N THR A 141 -8.04 12.96 -1.94
CA THR A 141 -7.22 12.20 -2.90
C THR A 141 -6.56 13.09 -3.95
N GLN A 142 -7.21 14.21 -4.29
CA GLN A 142 -6.73 15.19 -5.25
C GLN A 142 -6.84 16.58 -4.63
N PHE A 143 -5.71 17.27 -4.51
CA PHE A 143 -5.68 18.62 -3.94
C PHE A 143 -4.38 19.34 -4.32
N THR A 144 -4.41 20.66 -4.14
CA THR A 144 -3.23 21.53 -4.16
C THR A 144 -3.24 22.34 -2.88
N MET A 145 -2.10 22.46 -2.21
CA MET A 145 -1.96 23.28 -1.01
C MET A 145 -0.54 23.80 -0.85
N THR A 146 -0.37 24.80 0.01
CA THR A 146 0.95 25.26 0.45
C THR A 146 1.42 24.42 1.64
N MET A 147 2.63 23.89 1.55
CA MET A 147 3.38 23.30 2.65
C MET A 147 4.33 24.34 3.25
N LYS A 148 4.62 24.20 4.54
CA LYS A 148 5.62 24.99 5.27
C LYS A 148 6.81 24.13 5.66
N ARG A 149 7.94 24.76 5.98
CA ARG A 149 9.13 24.06 6.49
C ARG A 149 8.75 23.08 7.58
N GLY A 150 9.19 21.84 7.42
CA GLY A 150 8.96 20.77 8.39
C GLY A 150 7.62 20.06 8.25
N ASP A 151 6.69 20.52 7.42
CA ASP A 151 5.49 19.73 7.10
C ASP A 151 5.89 18.38 6.48
N LEU A 152 5.22 17.32 6.94
CA LEU A 152 5.43 15.95 6.53
C LEU A 152 4.18 15.42 5.83
N LEU A 153 4.26 15.18 4.52
CA LEU A 153 3.19 14.49 3.79
C LEU A 153 3.47 12.99 3.81
N ARG A 154 2.57 12.22 4.44
CA ARG A 154 2.50 10.76 4.26
C ARG A 154 1.53 10.42 3.15
N HIS A 155 2.04 9.78 2.11
CA HIS A 155 1.24 9.17 1.07
C HIS A 155 1.26 7.64 1.20
N ILE A 156 0.08 7.03 1.19
CA ILE A 156 -0.11 5.58 1.13
C ILE A 156 -0.86 5.24 -0.16
N MET A 157 -0.21 4.44 -1.01
CA MET A 157 -0.81 3.86 -2.21
C MET A 157 -1.89 2.84 -1.82
N PRO A 158 -2.91 2.62 -2.66
CA PRO A 158 -3.88 1.55 -2.40
C PRO A 158 -3.22 0.16 -2.54
N GLY A 159 -3.71 -0.80 -1.75
CA GLY A 159 -3.34 -2.21 -1.92
C GLY A 159 -4.14 -2.85 -3.06
N GLY A 160 -3.56 -3.82 -3.77
CA GLY A 160 -4.23 -4.55 -4.85
C GLY A 160 -5.34 -5.48 -4.32
N GLY A 161 -6.36 -5.76 -5.13
CA GLY A 161 -7.39 -6.74 -4.80
C GLY A 161 -6.89 -8.19 -4.87
N GLY A 162 -7.47 -9.09 -4.09
CA GLY A 162 -7.15 -10.52 -4.08
C GLY A 162 -7.87 -11.30 -5.18
N TYR A 163 -7.37 -12.49 -5.49
CA TYR A 163 -7.98 -13.44 -6.43
C TYR A 163 -8.30 -14.77 -5.73
N GLY A 164 -9.50 -15.32 -5.96
CA GLY A 164 -9.93 -16.57 -5.36
C GLY A 164 -10.36 -16.40 -3.89
N VAL A 165 -11.06 -17.38 -3.34
CA VAL A 165 -11.50 -17.32 -1.93
C VAL A 165 -10.29 -17.41 -0.97
N PRO A 166 -10.23 -16.59 0.10
CA PRO A 166 -9.05 -16.54 0.97
C PRO A 166 -8.70 -17.84 1.70
N TRP A 167 -9.68 -18.62 2.16
CA TRP A 167 -9.43 -19.87 2.90
C TRP A 167 -8.88 -21.01 2.02
N GLU A 168 -8.83 -20.83 0.69
CA GLU A 168 -8.13 -21.74 -0.23
C GLU A 168 -6.64 -21.40 -0.41
N ARG A 169 -6.15 -20.30 0.17
CA ARG A 169 -4.73 -19.98 0.14
C ARG A 169 -3.93 -21.07 0.84
N ASP A 170 -2.86 -21.51 0.19
CA ASP A 170 -1.93 -22.48 0.75
C ASP A 170 -1.34 -21.95 2.08
N ILE A 171 -1.27 -22.82 3.10
CA ILE A 171 -0.82 -22.41 4.44
C ILE A 171 0.65 -21.97 4.43
N GLU A 172 1.51 -22.63 3.66
CA GLU A 172 2.92 -22.24 3.55
C GLU A 172 3.06 -20.85 2.93
N ARG A 173 2.20 -20.49 1.97
CA ARG A 173 2.20 -19.11 1.43
C ARG A 173 1.75 -18.07 2.45
N VAL A 174 0.86 -18.42 3.38
CA VAL A 174 0.48 -17.54 4.50
C VAL A 174 1.64 -17.41 5.48
N LEU A 175 2.35 -18.49 5.78
CA LEU A 175 3.56 -18.47 6.61
C LEU A 175 4.67 -17.64 5.97
N ASP A 176 4.86 -17.73 4.66
CA ASP A 176 5.82 -16.89 3.95
C ASP A 176 5.43 -15.40 4.02
N ASP A 177 4.14 -15.06 3.89
CA ASP A 177 3.70 -13.68 4.08
C ASP A 177 3.97 -13.20 5.52
N LEU A 178 3.79 -14.05 6.55
CA LEU A 178 4.09 -13.73 7.95
C LEU A 178 5.59 -13.55 8.20
N ARG A 179 6.43 -14.47 7.71
CA ARG A 179 7.90 -14.42 7.85
C ARG A 179 8.51 -13.18 7.18
N ASN A 180 7.88 -12.70 6.11
CA ASN A 180 8.28 -11.49 5.40
C ASN A 180 7.55 -10.23 5.89
N GLU A 181 6.84 -10.32 7.02
CA GLU A 181 6.13 -9.19 7.66
C GLU A 181 5.11 -8.51 6.72
N LYS A 182 4.64 -9.24 5.70
CA LYS A 182 3.63 -8.75 4.74
C LYS A 182 2.23 -8.73 5.35
N ILE A 183 2.00 -9.65 6.29
CA ILE A 183 0.77 -9.73 7.08
C ILE A 183 1.10 -9.96 8.55
N THR A 184 0.17 -9.62 9.42
CA THR A 184 0.22 -9.92 10.85
C THR A 184 -0.44 -11.26 11.20
N PRO A 185 -0.12 -11.90 12.34
CA PRO A 185 -0.83 -13.09 12.82
C PRO A 185 -2.35 -12.88 12.95
N GLU A 186 -2.75 -11.70 13.42
CA GLU A 186 -4.15 -11.30 13.54
C GLU A 186 -4.84 -11.25 12.17
N TYR A 187 -4.16 -10.70 11.17
CA TYR A 187 -4.65 -10.68 9.80
C TYR A 187 -4.67 -12.08 9.19
N ALA A 188 -3.66 -12.91 9.42
CA ALA A 188 -3.63 -14.29 8.94
C ALA A 188 -4.86 -15.08 9.41
N ARG A 189 -5.21 -14.93 10.70
CA ARG A 189 -6.41 -15.52 11.29
C ARG A 189 -7.68 -14.97 10.65
N LYS A 190 -7.83 -13.65 10.60
CA LYS A 190 -9.05 -12.99 10.14
C LYS A 190 -9.30 -13.18 8.64
N ALA A 191 -8.26 -13.07 7.83
CA ALA A 191 -8.35 -13.02 6.38
C ALA A 191 -8.29 -14.41 5.74
N TYR A 192 -7.41 -15.30 6.23
CA TYR A 192 -7.16 -16.62 5.62
C TYR A 192 -7.63 -17.80 6.47
N GLY A 193 -8.13 -17.54 7.68
CA GLY A 193 -8.52 -18.57 8.63
C GLY A 193 -7.35 -19.38 9.18
N VAL A 194 -6.12 -18.86 9.10
CA VAL A 194 -4.90 -19.55 9.55
C VAL A 194 -4.53 -19.05 10.93
N VAL A 195 -4.42 -19.98 11.88
CA VAL A 195 -4.10 -19.69 13.27
C VAL A 195 -2.66 -20.09 13.51
N VAL A 196 -1.85 -19.14 13.97
CA VAL A 196 -0.44 -19.36 14.31
C VAL A 196 -0.15 -18.84 15.71
N ASP A 197 0.86 -19.38 16.35
CA ASP A 197 1.47 -18.75 17.51
C ASP A 197 2.20 -17.46 17.07
N PRO A 198 1.95 -16.31 17.72
CA PRO A 198 2.44 -15.01 17.24
C PRO A 198 3.96 -14.82 17.38
N VAL A 199 4.64 -15.68 18.14
CA VAL A 199 6.09 -15.58 18.39
C VAL A 199 6.85 -16.58 17.52
N THR A 200 6.42 -17.83 17.54
CA THR A 200 7.08 -18.94 16.84
C THR A 200 6.61 -19.11 15.39
N LEU A 201 5.44 -18.55 15.06
CA LEU A 201 4.74 -18.75 13.77
C LEU A 201 4.38 -20.21 13.50
N GLU A 202 4.36 -21.08 14.52
CA GLU A 202 3.88 -22.45 14.40
C GLU A 202 2.37 -22.47 14.16
N VAL A 203 1.91 -23.30 13.22
CA VAL A 203 0.50 -23.39 12.83
C VAL A 203 -0.26 -24.27 13.82
N ASP A 204 -1.38 -23.75 14.33
CA ASP A 204 -2.40 -24.59 14.98
C ASP A 204 -3.29 -25.18 13.88
N GLU A 205 -2.97 -26.41 13.46
CA GLU A 205 -3.68 -27.11 12.39
C GLU A 205 -5.17 -27.32 12.72
N ALA A 206 -5.48 -27.67 13.97
CA ALA A 206 -6.83 -27.96 14.40
C ALA A 206 -7.70 -26.70 14.39
N ALA A 207 -7.20 -25.59 14.96
CA ALA A 207 -7.89 -24.32 14.95
C ALA A 207 -8.02 -23.73 13.54
N THR A 208 -6.99 -23.89 12.70
CA THR A 208 -7.01 -23.48 11.29
C THR A 208 -8.09 -24.23 10.51
N ALA A 209 -8.16 -25.56 10.64
CA ALA A 209 -9.18 -26.37 9.99
C ALA A 209 -10.60 -25.98 10.42
N ALA A 210 -10.82 -25.81 11.73
CA ALA A 210 -12.11 -25.41 12.27
C ALA A 210 -12.55 -24.02 11.77
N LEU A 211 -11.62 -23.05 11.75
CA LEU A 211 -11.90 -21.68 11.32
C LEU A 211 -12.19 -21.62 9.82
N ARG A 212 -11.42 -22.32 8.97
CA ARG A 212 -11.71 -22.39 7.53
C ARG A 212 -13.05 -23.05 7.23
N GLN A 213 -13.44 -24.10 7.96
CA GLN A 213 -14.77 -24.70 7.84
C GLN A 213 -15.88 -23.71 8.24
N GLN A 214 -15.66 -22.92 9.29
CA GLN A 214 -16.60 -21.87 9.68
C GLN A 214 -16.76 -20.82 8.57
N MET A 215 -15.66 -20.28 8.03
CA MET A 215 -15.68 -19.29 6.96
C MET A 215 -16.41 -19.83 5.70
N GLN A 216 -16.23 -21.10 5.38
CA GLN A 216 -16.95 -21.75 4.27
C GLN A 216 -18.46 -21.80 4.50
N ARG A 217 -18.90 -22.15 5.72
CA ARG A 217 -20.33 -22.17 6.08
C ARG A 217 -20.95 -20.77 6.02
N GLU A 218 -20.26 -19.77 6.54
CA GLU A 218 -20.71 -18.36 6.51
C GLU A 218 -20.80 -17.81 5.09
N HIS A 219 -19.98 -18.31 4.15
CA HIS A 219 -20.04 -17.88 2.75
C HIS A 219 -21.19 -18.49 1.95
N GLN A 220 -21.74 -19.61 2.39
CA GLN A 220 -22.83 -20.32 1.72
C GLN A 220 -24.23 -19.88 2.18
N GLN A 221 -24.31 -19.04 3.22
CA GLN A 221 -25.54 -18.44 3.75
C GLN A 221 -25.78 -17.06 3.12
#